data_AF-A0A3L7XIB2-F1
#
_entry.id   AF-A0A3L7XIB2-F1
#
_cell.length_a   1.000
_cell.length_b   1.000
_cell.length_c   1.000
_cell.angle_alpha   90.00
_cell.angle_beta   90.00
_cell.angle_gamma   90.00
#
_symmetry.space_group_name_H-M   'P 1'
#
loop_
_entity.id
_entity.type
_entity.pdbx_description
1 polymer ?
#
loop_
_entity_poly.entity_id
_entity_poly.type
_entity_poly.pdbx_seq_one_letter_code
_entity_poly.pdbx_strand_id
1 'polypeptide(L)'
;MTSRVLPPTLPDLLSPGLDLVFVGINPGERSAERGHYYGHSGNAFWRTLSASPLVTRAVTPEDDAFLTGEGRDTRPARSGPAGLNAARALRIGFTDVVKRVLTDSTGITTAELAASAPEFRARIAAAAPRAVCFTSTRAFEAIYPRAWRARAWGQQSVEPLAGAEVWVMPSPSGRAAAYHGEAATVLARLAESLHHPADRPIPHPPSLRGKGDVRLGAAPPTATQNHRARRIA
;
A
#
# COMPACT_ATOMS: atom_id res chain seq x y z
N MET A 1 17.78 30.00 -15.64
CA MET A 1 17.27 29.05 -14.62
C MET A 1 16.15 28.26 -15.25
N THR A 2 16.36 26.98 -15.56
CA THR A 2 15.27 26.12 -16.06
C THR A 2 14.29 25.89 -14.92
N SER A 3 13.07 26.40 -15.07
CA SER A 3 11.95 26.08 -14.17
C SER A 3 11.79 24.56 -14.14
N ARG A 4 12.05 23.94 -12.99
CA ARG A 4 11.92 22.49 -12.84
C ARG A 4 10.44 22.17 -12.77
N VAL A 5 9.89 21.60 -13.85
CA VAL A 5 8.50 21.15 -13.89
C VAL A 5 8.32 20.02 -12.87
N LEU A 6 7.45 20.22 -11.89
CA LEU A 6 7.11 19.19 -10.91
C LEU A 6 6.32 18.07 -11.59
N PRO A 7 6.48 16.80 -11.17
CA PRO A 7 5.61 15.75 -11.65
C PRO A 7 4.16 16.04 -11.21
N PRO A 8 3.14 15.57 -11.95
CA PRO A 8 1.74 15.78 -11.58
C PRO A 8 1.38 15.11 -10.25
N THR A 9 2.10 14.04 -9.88
CA THR A 9 1.96 13.29 -8.62
C THR A 9 3.22 12.45 -8.34
N LEU A 10 3.31 11.86 -7.15
CA LEU A 10 4.28 10.80 -6.86
C LEU A 10 3.73 9.44 -7.33
N PRO A 11 4.59 8.50 -7.78
CA PRO A 11 4.14 7.15 -8.10
C PRO A 11 3.63 6.44 -6.84
N ASP A 12 2.68 5.52 -7.00
CA ASP A 12 2.28 4.66 -5.90
C ASP A 12 3.38 3.65 -5.57
N LEU A 13 3.73 3.55 -4.28
CA LEU A 13 4.62 2.52 -3.76
C LEU A 13 3.76 1.39 -3.20
N LEU A 14 3.01 0.76 -4.09
CA LEU A 14 2.04 -0.30 -3.80
C LEU A 14 2.46 -1.57 -4.54
N SER A 15 2.99 -2.54 -3.81
CA SER A 15 3.32 -3.88 -4.31
C SER A 15 2.46 -4.95 -3.60
N PRO A 16 2.29 -6.14 -4.18
CA PRO A 16 1.67 -7.25 -3.47
C PRO A 16 2.46 -7.65 -2.22
N GLY A 17 1.76 -8.12 -1.18
CA GLY A 17 2.37 -8.67 0.03
C GLY A 17 2.93 -7.62 0.99
N LEU A 18 2.48 -6.36 0.90
CA LEU A 18 2.80 -5.34 1.88
C LEU A 18 2.16 -5.67 3.24
N ASP A 19 2.91 -5.47 4.32
CA ASP A 19 2.37 -5.55 5.67
C ASP A 19 1.58 -4.28 6.02
N LEU A 20 2.04 -3.12 5.54
CA LEU A 20 1.48 -1.84 5.89
C LEU A 20 1.51 -0.88 4.69
N VAL A 21 0.46 -0.08 4.52
CA VAL A 21 0.46 1.08 3.62
C VAL A 21 0.17 2.35 4.41
N PHE A 22 1.05 3.35 4.30
CA PHE A 22 0.76 4.70 4.79
C PHE A 22 0.06 5.53 3.71
N VAL A 23 -0.98 6.25 4.11
CA VAL A 23 -1.86 6.99 3.19
C VAL A 23 -1.92 8.46 3.57
N GLY A 24 -1.39 9.31 2.69
CA GLY A 24 -1.53 10.76 2.76
C GLY A 24 -2.80 11.27 2.07
N ILE A 25 -3.02 12.59 2.14
CA ILE A 25 -4.07 13.26 1.36
C ILE A 25 -3.63 13.42 -0.09
N ASN A 26 -2.46 14.01 -0.27
CA ASN A 26 -1.86 14.33 -1.55
C ASN A 26 -0.34 14.55 -1.38
N PRO A 27 0.48 14.37 -2.44
CA PRO A 27 1.90 14.70 -2.37
C PRO A 27 2.12 16.22 -2.23
N GLY A 28 2.97 16.60 -1.28
CA GLY A 28 3.45 17.97 -1.15
C GLY A 28 4.46 18.34 -2.25
N GLU A 29 4.58 19.61 -2.63
CA GLU A 29 5.57 20.07 -3.64
C GLU A 29 7.00 19.63 -3.31
N ARG A 30 7.44 19.80 -2.05
CA ARG A 30 8.78 19.37 -1.60
C ARG A 30 8.98 17.86 -1.68
N SER A 31 7.92 17.08 -1.46
CA SER A 31 7.94 15.63 -1.65
C SER A 31 8.08 15.29 -3.13
N ALA A 32 7.31 15.96 -4.00
CA ALA A 32 7.36 15.79 -5.44
C ALA A 32 8.72 16.20 -6.05
N GLU A 33 9.30 17.31 -5.59
CA GLU A 33 10.65 17.76 -5.99
C GLU A 33 11.73 16.73 -5.65
N ARG A 34 11.58 16.05 -4.52
CA ARG A 34 12.53 15.03 -4.05
C ARG A 34 12.25 13.66 -4.65
N GLY A 35 11.04 13.42 -5.15
CA GLY A 35 10.60 12.10 -5.61
C GLY A 35 10.27 11.14 -4.47
N HIS A 36 10.11 11.64 -3.23
CA HIS A 36 9.94 10.80 -2.04
C HIS A 36 8.78 11.26 -1.16
N TYR A 37 8.03 10.28 -0.65
CA TYR A 37 6.91 10.52 0.26
C TYR A 37 7.36 11.25 1.52
N TYR A 38 6.56 12.22 1.97
CA TYR A 38 6.82 13.00 3.17
C TYR A 38 8.22 13.68 3.23
N GLY A 39 8.88 13.92 2.08
CA GLY A 39 10.24 14.48 1.99
C GLY A 39 10.47 15.92 2.46
N HIS A 40 9.47 16.62 3.01
CA HIS A 40 9.69 17.97 3.57
C HIS A 40 10.34 17.90 4.95
N SER A 41 11.37 18.69 5.23
CA SER A 41 12.12 18.67 6.51
C SER A 41 11.26 19.02 7.74
N GLY A 42 10.22 19.83 7.56
CA GLY A 42 9.22 20.14 8.59
C GLY A 42 8.22 19.00 8.86
N ASN A 43 8.27 17.91 8.08
CA ASN A 43 7.42 16.74 8.29
C ASN A 43 8.13 15.73 9.21
N ALA A 44 7.49 15.36 10.31
CA ALA A 44 8.06 14.46 11.31
C ALA A 44 7.94 12.97 10.95
N PHE A 45 7.25 12.62 9.86
CA PHE A 45 6.90 11.24 9.51
C PHE A 45 8.09 10.28 9.61
N TRP A 46 9.18 10.58 8.92
CA TRP A 46 10.38 9.73 8.90
C TRP A 46 11.09 9.64 10.23
N ARG A 47 11.06 10.71 11.04
CA ARG A 47 11.62 10.73 12.39
C ARG A 47 10.80 9.84 13.33
N THR A 48 9.47 9.94 13.25
CA THR A 48 8.53 9.14 14.04
C THR A 48 8.56 7.68 13.61
N LEU A 49 8.57 7.39 12.31
CA LEU A 49 8.71 6.04 11.78
C LEU A 49 10.03 5.41 12.22
N SER A 50 11.15 6.14 12.08
CA SER A 50 12.45 5.70 12.57
C SER A 50 12.45 5.43 14.07
N ALA A 51 11.71 6.16 14.89
CA ALA A 51 11.65 5.87 16.33
C ALA A 51 10.74 4.67 16.67
N SER A 52 9.92 4.22 15.72
CA SER A 52 8.94 3.17 15.95
C SER A 52 9.53 1.76 15.76
N PRO A 53 8.92 0.72 16.38
CA PRO A 53 9.31 -0.66 16.14
C PRO A 53 8.95 -1.20 14.75
N LEU A 54 8.24 -0.44 13.89
CA LEU A 54 7.87 -0.87 12.54
C LEU A 54 9.08 -1.05 11.61
N VAL A 55 10.22 -0.46 11.96
CA VAL A 55 11.47 -0.51 11.18
C VAL A 55 12.63 -0.91 12.08
N THR A 56 13.54 -1.72 11.55
CA THR A 56 14.68 -2.27 12.30
C THR A 56 15.88 -1.29 12.37
N ARG A 57 15.84 -0.19 11.61
CA ARG A 57 16.87 0.85 11.55
C ARG A 57 16.28 2.23 11.32
N ALA A 58 17.11 3.27 11.38
CA ALA A 58 16.67 4.61 11.01
C ALA A 58 16.45 4.65 9.50
N VAL A 59 15.37 5.29 9.07
CA VAL A 59 14.93 5.40 7.68
C VAL A 59 14.67 6.85 7.31
N THR A 60 14.94 7.20 6.06
CA THR A 60 14.77 8.54 5.50
C THR A 60 13.81 8.51 4.31
N PRO A 61 13.37 9.66 3.75
CA PRO A 61 12.56 9.68 2.53
C PRO A 61 13.09 8.79 1.41
N GLU A 62 14.41 8.74 1.26
CA GLU A 62 15.11 7.96 0.23
C GLU A 62 14.97 6.44 0.41
N ASP A 63 14.47 5.99 1.57
CA ASP A 63 14.18 4.58 1.84
C ASP A 63 12.75 4.16 1.47
N ASP A 64 11.86 5.06 1.01
CA ASP A 64 10.44 4.73 0.80
C ASP A 64 10.21 3.59 -0.19
N ALA A 65 10.85 3.62 -1.36
CA ALA A 65 10.79 2.54 -2.34
C ALA A 65 11.44 1.26 -1.80
N PHE A 66 12.53 1.39 -1.05
CA PHE A 66 13.26 0.27 -0.46
C PHE A 66 12.39 -0.52 0.54
N LEU A 67 11.60 0.19 1.36
CA LEU A 67 10.72 -0.41 2.36
C LEU A 67 9.60 -1.27 1.77
N THR A 68 9.28 -1.12 0.49
CA THR A 68 8.30 -2.00 -0.18
C THR A 68 8.77 -3.45 -0.31
N GLY A 69 10.07 -3.71 -0.08
CA GLY A 69 10.67 -5.04 -0.11
C GLY A 69 11.08 -5.52 -1.51
N GLU A 70 11.20 -4.61 -2.48
CA GLU A 70 11.82 -4.86 -3.79
C GLU A 70 13.36 -4.96 -3.71
N GLY A 71 13.95 -4.80 -2.52
CA GLY A 71 15.39 -4.96 -2.26
C GLY A 71 15.68 -5.75 -0.98
N ARG A 72 16.81 -6.47 -0.95
CA ARG A 72 17.32 -7.11 0.26
C ARG A 72 18.06 -6.04 1.07
N ASP A 73 17.64 -5.77 2.31
CA ASP A 73 18.37 -4.79 3.15
C ASP A 73 19.69 -5.41 3.56
N THR A 74 20.78 -4.88 3.03
CA THR A 74 22.14 -5.31 3.38
C THR A 74 22.72 -4.45 4.50
N ARG A 75 22.03 -3.38 4.93
CA ARG A 75 22.47 -2.53 6.03
C ARG A 75 22.22 -3.23 7.37
N PRO A 76 23.11 -3.05 8.36
CA PRO A 76 22.94 -3.67 9.67
C PRO A 76 21.67 -3.15 10.36
N ALA A 77 20.92 -4.07 10.97
CA ALA A 77 19.85 -3.71 11.91
C ALA A 77 20.43 -2.93 13.09
N ARG A 78 19.59 -2.16 13.81
CA ARG A 78 20.03 -1.48 15.03
C ARG A 78 20.63 -2.47 16.01
N SER A 79 21.83 -2.16 16.48
CA SER A 79 22.37 -2.77 17.70
C SER A 79 21.53 -2.27 18.88
N GLY A 80 20.68 -3.11 19.43
CA GLY A 80 19.86 -2.83 20.62
C GLY A 80 19.86 -4.05 21.55
N PRO A 81 19.40 -3.92 22.81
CA PRO A 81 19.27 -5.06 23.72
C PRO A 81 18.47 -6.17 23.01
N ALA A 82 18.93 -7.41 23.19
CA ALA A 82 18.64 -8.60 22.37
C ALA A 82 17.15 -9.04 22.26
N GLY A 83 16.17 -8.20 22.63
CA GLY A 83 14.73 -8.46 22.54
C GLY A 83 13.98 -7.68 21.46
N LEU A 84 14.51 -6.56 20.94
CA LEU A 84 13.80 -5.76 19.91
C LEU A 84 14.14 -6.19 18.46
N ASN A 85 15.17 -7.03 18.29
CA ASN A 85 15.74 -7.43 17.00
C ASN A 85 15.17 -8.74 16.42
N ALA A 86 14.14 -9.34 17.04
CA ALA A 86 13.54 -10.59 16.56
C ALA A 86 12.33 -10.38 15.63
N ALA A 87 11.80 -9.16 15.54
CA ALA A 87 10.70 -8.86 14.64
C ALA A 87 11.21 -8.76 13.19
N ARG A 88 10.56 -9.47 12.26
CA ARG A 88 10.88 -9.38 10.83
C ARG A 88 10.76 -7.94 10.34
N ALA A 89 11.58 -7.55 9.36
CA ALA A 89 11.35 -6.29 8.65
C ALA A 89 9.97 -6.34 7.95
N LEU A 90 9.15 -5.33 8.22
CA LEU A 90 7.85 -5.17 7.56
C LEU A 90 8.02 -4.59 6.16
N ARG A 91 7.21 -5.07 5.22
CA ARG A 91 7.09 -4.45 3.89
C ARG A 91 6.11 -3.29 3.98
N ILE A 92 6.59 -2.06 3.77
CA ILE A 92 5.82 -0.83 3.94
C ILE A 92 5.69 -0.11 2.60
N GLY A 93 4.44 0.17 2.21
CA GLY A 93 4.10 0.95 1.02
C GLY A 93 3.58 2.35 1.34
N PHE A 94 3.48 3.17 0.31
CA PHE A 94 3.11 4.57 0.41
C PHE A 94 2.20 4.97 -0.75
N THR A 95 1.19 5.76 -0.43
CA THR A 95 0.25 6.29 -1.41
C THR A 95 -0.45 7.53 -0.87
N ASP A 96 -1.26 8.18 -1.71
CA ASP A 96 -2.16 9.25 -1.34
C ASP A 96 -3.56 8.96 -1.87
N VAL A 97 -4.58 9.48 -1.19
CA VAL A 97 -5.96 9.42 -1.70
C VAL A 97 -6.08 10.19 -3.01
N VAL A 98 -5.56 11.42 -3.06
CA VAL A 98 -5.59 12.27 -4.25
C VAL A 98 -4.22 12.34 -4.92
N LYS A 99 -4.16 11.97 -6.20
CA LYS A 99 -2.93 11.95 -7.00
C LYS A 99 -2.66 13.29 -7.69
N ARG A 100 -2.47 14.34 -6.88
CA ARG A 100 -2.17 15.70 -7.36
C ARG A 100 -1.19 16.44 -6.45
N VAL A 101 -0.10 16.96 -7.01
CA VAL A 101 0.85 17.79 -6.23
C VAL A 101 0.23 19.14 -5.90
N LEU A 102 0.35 19.53 -4.63
CA LEU A 102 0.05 20.89 -4.14
C LEU A 102 1.05 21.24 -3.03
N THR A 103 1.25 22.54 -2.76
CA THR A 103 2.06 22.99 -1.62
C THR A 103 1.57 22.37 -0.31
N ASP A 104 0.24 22.33 -0.14
CA ASP A 104 -0.41 21.54 0.90
C ASP A 104 -1.84 21.11 0.55
N SER A 105 -2.46 20.38 1.47
CA SER A 105 -3.77 19.76 1.29
C SER A 105 -4.95 20.73 1.42
N THR A 106 -4.75 22.01 1.73
CA THR A 106 -5.86 22.98 1.86
C THR A 106 -6.55 23.24 0.53
N GLY A 107 -5.83 23.12 -0.58
CA GLY A 107 -6.36 23.23 -1.94
C GLY A 107 -7.05 21.97 -2.46
N ILE A 108 -7.13 20.89 -1.68
CA ILE A 108 -7.90 19.69 -1.99
C ILE A 108 -9.30 19.83 -1.39
N THR A 109 -10.33 19.84 -2.22
CA THR A 109 -11.72 19.97 -1.75
C THR A 109 -12.26 18.65 -1.18
N THR A 110 -13.30 18.70 -0.34
CA THR A 110 -13.99 17.49 0.13
C THR A 110 -14.58 16.67 -1.03
N ALA A 111 -15.10 17.36 -2.06
CA ALA A 111 -15.65 16.72 -3.24
C ALA A 111 -14.57 15.98 -4.06
N GLU A 112 -13.40 16.60 -4.24
CA GLU A 112 -12.25 15.97 -4.92
C GLU A 112 -11.74 14.74 -4.16
N LEU A 113 -11.64 14.84 -2.83
CA LEU A 113 -11.29 13.71 -1.96
C LEU A 113 -12.29 12.55 -2.11
N ALA A 114 -13.59 12.84 -2.05
CA ALA A 114 -14.64 11.84 -2.20
C ALA A 114 -14.65 11.22 -3.61
N ALA A 115 -14.45 12.03 -4.65
CA ALA A 115 -14.37 11.57 -6.04
C ALA A 115 -13.16 10.64 -6.29
N SER A 116 -12.09 10.80 -5.53
CA SER A 116 -10.88 9.97 -5.63
C SER A 116 -11.00 8.61 -4.91
N ALA A 117 -12.03 8.44 -4.07
CA ALA A 117 -12.19 7.26 -3.23
C ALA A 117 -12.31 5.93 -4.00
N PRO A 118 -13.07 5.82 -5.12
CA PRO A 118 -13.17 4.57 -5.87
C PRO A 118 -11.83 4.09 -6.43
N GLU A 119 -11.07 5.00 -7.06
CA GLU A 119 -9.75 4.67 -7.61
C GLU A 119 -8.75 4.32 -6.50
N PHE A 120 -8.74 5.09 -5.41
CA PHE A 120 -7.94 4.75 -4.23
C PHE A 120 -8.25 3.34 -3.69
N ARG A 121 -9.55 3.00 -3.54
CA ARG A 121 -9.96 1.67 -3.08
C ARG A 121 -9.48 0.56 -4.01
N ALA A 122 -9.55 0.77 -5.32
CA ALA A 122 -9.04 -0.18 -6.31
C ALA A 122 -7.52 -0.40 -6.18
N ARG A 123 -6.75 0.67 -5.97
CA ARG A 123 -5.30 0.60 -5.74
C ARG A 123 -4.94 -0.19 -4.48
N ILE A 124 -5.65 0.05 -3.37
CA ILE A 124 -5.46 -0.72 -2.13
C ILE A 124 -5.87 -2.18 -2.31
N ALA A 125 -6.97 -2.45 -3.01
CA ALA A 125 -7.41 -3.81 -3.30
C ALA A 125 -6.39 -4.61 -4.14
N ALA A 126 -5.74 -3.96 -5.12
CA ALA A 126 -4.69 -4.57 -5.91
C ALA A 126 -3.42 -4.90 -5.09
N ALA A 127 -3.08 -4.06 -4.11
CA ALA A 127 -1.94 -4.27 -3.22
C ALA A 127 -2.22 -5.29 -2.10
N ALA A 128 -3.48 -5.38 -1.66
CA ALA A 128 -3.96 -6.25 -0.59
C ALA A 128 -3.08 -6.24 0.68
N PRO A 129 -2.80 -5.07 1.29
CA PRO A 129 -1.93 -4.99 2.47
C PRO A 129 -2.61 -5.58 3.71
N ARG A 130 -1.83 -5.94 4.73
CA ARG A 130 -2.40 -6.38 6.03
C ARG A 130 -3.04 -5.23 6.81
N ALA A 131 -2.44 -4.04 6.75
CA ALA A 131 -2.96 -2.83 7.37
C ALA A 131 -2.81 -1.59 6.48
N VAL A 132 -3.71 -0.63 6.66
CA VAL A 132 -3.66 0.71 6.07
C VAL A 132 -3.69 1.75 7.19
N CYS A 133 -2.72 2.65 7.20
CA CYS A 133 -2.65 3.75 8.18
C CYS A 133 -2.79 5.10 7.49
N PHE A 134 -3.94 5.74 7.69
CA PHE A 134 -4.18 7.11 7.25
C PHE A 134 -3.42 8.09 8.13
N THR A 135 -2.61 8.96 7.51
CA THR A 135 -1.85 10.01 8.20
C THR A 135 -2.65 11.30 8.39
N SER A 136 -3.97 11.26 8.17
CA SER A 136 -4.87 12.35 8.47
C SER A 136 -6.31 11.86 8.62
N THR A 137 -7.10 12.55 9.44
CA THR A 137 -8.54 12.28 9.54
C THR A 137 -9.26 12.59 8.24
N ARG A 138 -8.86 13.63 7.50
CA ARG A 138 -9.47 14.00 6.20
C ARG A 138 -9.36 12.89 5.17
N ALA A 139 -8.19 12.25 5.05
CA ALA A 139 -8.00 11.12 4.15
C ALA A 139 -8.85 9.93 4.59
N PHE A 140 -8.90 9.64 5.89
CA PHE A 140 -9.74 8.59 6.44
C PHE A 140 -11.24 8.85 6.18
N GLU A 141 -11.75 10.04 6.46
CA GLU A 141 -13.16 10.41 6.30
C GLU A 141 -13.60 10.45 4.83
N ALA A 142 -12.69 10.66 3.90
CA ALA A 142 -13.00 10.52 2.46
C ALA A 142 -13.33 9.07 2.08
N ILE A 143 -12.73 8.11 2.78
CA ILE A 143 -12.94 6.68 2.54
C ILE A 143 -14.05 6.13 3.43
N TYR A 144 -14.15 6.60 4.67
CA TYR A 144 -15.15 6.22 5.67
C TYR A 144 -15.93 7.45 6.15
N PRO A 145 -16.89 7.96 5.36
CA PRO A 145 -17.65 9.15 5.73
C PRO A 145 -18.35 8.98 7.07
N ARG A 146 -18.22 9.98 7.95
CA ARG A 146 -18.86 10.04 9.29
C ARG A 146 -18.40 8.95 10.27
N ALA A 147 -17.35 8.19 9.95
CA ALA A 147 -16.82 7.17 10.85
C ALA A 147 -15.83 7.74 11.88
N TRP A 148 -15.29 8.94 11.66
CA TRP A 148 -14.32 9.53 12.57
C TRP A 148 -14.96 9.91 13.89
N ARG A 149 -14.32 9.49 14.99
CA ARG A 149 -14.68 9.90 16.35
C ARG A 149 -13.53 10.75 16.90
N ALA A 150 -13.86 11.93 17.42
CA ALA A 150 -12.85 12.88 17.88
C ALA A 150 -11.85 12.22 18.87
N ARG A 151 -10.55 12.38 18.57
CA ARG A 151 -9.42 11.80 19.32
C ARG A 151 -9.34 10.27 19.36
N ALA A 152 -10.10 9.56 18.52
CA ALA A 152 -10.01 8.11 18.39
C ALA A 152 -8.85 7.70 17.47
N TRP A 153 -7.62 8.07 17.81
CA TRP A 153 -6.41 7.64 17.09
C TRP A 153 -6.15 6.13 17.26
N GLY A 154 -5.53 5.51 16.26
CA GLY A 154 -5.20 4.08 16.26
C GLY A 154 -6.12 3.27 15.35
N GLN A 155 -6.31 2.00 15.68
CA GLN A 155 -7.17 1.08 14.92
C GLN A 155 -8.63 1.53 14.98
N GLN A 156 -9.31 1.46 13.84
CA GLN A 156 -10.70 1.88 13.68
C GLN A 156 -11.63 0.67 13.57
N SER A 157 -12.78 0.75 14.25
CA SER A 157 -13.86 -0.25 14.15
C SER A 157 -14.76 0.01 12.94
N VAL A 158 -14.20 -0.13 11.74
CA VAL A 158 -14.90 0.02 10.45
C VAL A 158 -14.75 -1.25 9.60
N GLU A 159 -15.49 -1.34 8.50
CA GLU A 159 -15.28 -2.42 7.53
C GLU A 159 -13.82 -2.42 7.03
N PRO A 160 -13.13 -3.57 7.00
CA PRO A 160 -11.76 -3.68 6.50
C PRO A 160 -11.60 -3.14 5.08
N LEU A 161 -10.51 -2.40 4.83
CA LEU A 161 -10.24 -1.85 3.51
C LEU A 161 -9.58 -2.92 2.63
N ALA A 162 -10.37 -3.59 1.78
CA ALA A 162 -9.90 -4.74 1.01
C ALA A 162 -9.29 -5.84 1.89
N GLY A 163 -9.90 -6.09 3.06
CA GLY A 163 -9.43 -7.05 4.05
C GLY A 163 -8.32 -6.55 4.97
N ALA A 164 -7.81 -5.33 4.76
CA ALA A 164 -6.81 -4.70 5.61
C ALA A 164 -7.42 -4.08 6.88
N GLU A 165 -6.70 -4.17 8.00
CA GLU A 165 -7.00 -3.38 9.18
C GLU A 165 -6.86 -1.89 8.89
N VAL A 166 -7.77 -1.07 9.45
CA VAL A 166 -7.78 0.37 9.21
C VAL A 166 -7.29 1.12 10.43
N TRP A 167 -6.29 1.96 10.25
CA TRP A 167 -5.65 2.75 11.29
C TRP A 167 -5.64 4.23 10.91
N VAL A 168 -5.72 5.11 11.91
CA VAL A 168 -5.65 6.56 11.73
C VAL A 168 -4.65 7.14 12.72
N MET A 169 -3.68 7.90 12.23
CA MET A 169 -2.74 8.67 13.04
C MET A 169 -2.88 10.17 12.76
N PRO A 170 -2.46 11.04 13.71
CA PRO A 170 -2.38 12.47 13.46
C PRO A 170 -1.45 12.80 12.28
N SER A 171 -1.65 14.00 11.72
CA SER A 171 -0.78 14.46 10.64
C SER A 171 0.67 14.63 11.11
N PRO A 172 1.64 14.10 10.35
CA PRO A 172 3.05 14.29 10.68
C PRO A 172 3.58 15.67 10.22
N SER A 173 2.75 16.52 9.61
CA SER A 173 3.12 17.89 9.24
C SER A 173 3.57 18.69 10.48
N GLY A 174 4.52 19.62 10.30
CA GLY A 174 4.95 20.54 11.35
C GLY A 174 3.82 21.40 11.92
N ARG A 175 2.76 21.66 11.14
CA ARG A 175 1.56 22.37 11.61
C ARG A 175 0.77 21.59 12.68
N ALA A 176 1.01 20.28 12.79
CA ALA A 176 0.38 19.40 13.75
C ALA A 176 1.39 18.90 14.82
N ALA A 177 2.46 19.66 15.08
CA ALA A 177 3.54 19.27 16.01
C ALA A 177 3.06 18.84 17.40
N ALA A 178 1.98 19.45 17.90
CA ALA A 178 1.39 19.10 19.18
C ALA A 178 0.91 17.63 19.28
N TYR A 179 0.68 16.95 18.14
CA TYR A 179 0.17 15.58 18.07
C TYR A 179 1.22 14.53 17.68
N HIS A 180 2.50 14.91 17.58
CA HIS A 180 3.56 13.98 17.16
C HIS A 180 3.78 12.85 18.18
N GLY A 181 3.47 13.08 19.46
CA GLY A 181 3.48 12.05 20.50
C GLY A 181 2.42 10.97 20.27
N GLU A 182 1.18 11.36 19.95
CA GLU A 182 0.10 10.43 19.63
C GLU A 182 0.39 9.64 18.36
N ALA A 183 1.02 10.26 17.35
CA ALA A 183 1.47 9.55 16.16
C ALA A 183 2.47 8.44 16.53
N ALA A 184 3.43 8.71 17.41
CA ALA A 184 4.38 7.70 17.89
C ALA A 184 3.67 6.55 18.63
N THR A 185 2.69 6.85 19.48
CA THR A 185 1.87 5.83 20.15
C THR A 185 1.10 4.94 19.16
N VAL A 186 0.53 5.54 18.11
CA VAL A 186 -0.17 4.78 17.06
C VAL A 186 0.80 3.84 16.33
N LEU A 187 2.00 4.30 15.97
CA LEU A 187 2.98 3.45 15.29
C LEU A 187 3.47 2.29 16.16
N ALA A 188 3.62 2.49 17.48
CA ALA A 188 3.97 1.42 18.41
C ALA A 188 2.89 0.33 18.46
N ARG A 189 1.61 0.71 18.61
CA ARG A 189 0.48 -0.23 18.61
C ARG A 189 0.29 -0.94 17.27
N LEU A 190 0.54 -0.24 16.18
CA LEU A 190 0.52 -0.82 14.84
C LEU A 190 1.61 -1.88 14.69
N ALA A 191 2.81 -1.65 15.25
CA ALA A 191 3.88 -2.64 15.27
C ALA A 191 3.52 -3.86 16.11
N GLU A 192 2.87 -3.67 17.26
CA GLU A 192 2.34 -4.77 18.08
C GLU A 192 1.35 -5.63 17.27
N SER A 193 0.38 -5.01 16.59
CA SER A 193 -0.57 -5.74 15.72
C SER A 193 0.14 -6.51 14.61
N LEU A 194 1.06 -5.87 13.89
CA LEU A 194 1.69 -6.46 12.71
C LEU A 194 2.76 -7.51 13.03
N HIS A 195 3.41 -7.42 14.19
CA HIS A 195 4.40 -8.39 14.68
C HIS A 195 3.79 -9.51 15.53
N HIS A 196 2.55 -9.37 16.00
CA HIS A 196 1.89 -10.49 16.63
C HIS A 196 1.69 -11.60 15.59
N PRO A 197 2.11 -12.85 15.88
CA PRO A 197 1.71 -14.00 15.07
C PRO A 197 0.22 -14.20 15.29
N ALA A 198 -0.60 -13.67 14.40
CA ALA A 198 -1.98 -14.10 14.23
C ALA A 198 -2.08 -14.81 12.89
N ASP A 199 -2.55 -16.07 12.95
CA ASP A 199 -2.85 -16.94 11.82
C ASP A 199 -3.51 -16.20 10.66
N ARG A 200 -2.79 -16.03 9.54
CA ARG A 200 -3.46 -15.88 8.24
C ARG A 200 -2.56 -16.38 7.11
N PRO A 201 -3.11 -17.09 6.11
CA PRO A 201 -2.35 -17.55 4.96
C PRO A 201 -1.76 -16.34 4.23
N ILE A 202 -0.48 -16.45 3.83
CA ILE A 202 0.11 -15.56 2.83
C ILE A 202 -0.79 -15.67 1.58
N PRO A 203 -1.31 -14.56 1.04
CA PRO A 203 -2.03 -14.62 -0.22
C PRO A 203 -1.06 -15.14 -1.29
N HIS A 204 -1.26 -16.37 -1.73
CA HIS A 204 -0.57 -16.86 -2.92
C HIS A 204 -1.13 -16.09 -4.13
N PRO A 205 -0.29 -15.66 -5.08
CA PRO A 205 -0.80 -15.20 -6.36
C PRO A 205 -1.69 -16.28 -6.96
N PRO A 206 -2.78 -15.94 -7.68
CA PRO A 206 -3.65 -16.92 -8.26
C PRO A 206 -2.82 -17.87 -9.14
N SER A 207 -2.80 -19.15 -8.77
CA SER A 207 -2.10 -20.17 -9.56
C SER A 207 -2.71 -20.18 -10.96
N LEU A 208 -1.92 -19.83 -11.96
CA LEU A 208 -2.24 -20.12 -13.35
C LEU A 208 -2.19 -21.64 -13.53
N ARG A 209 -3.29 -22.33 -13.22
CA ARG A 209 -3.51 -23.71 -13.64
C ARG A 209 -4.91 -23.84 -14.24
N GLY A 210 -4.91 -24.23 -15.51
CA GLY A 210 -5.98 -25.03 -16.10
C GLY A 210 -7.04 -24.29 -16.90
N LYS A 211 -6.66 -23.59 -17.99
CA LYS A 211 -7.52 -23.66 -19.19
C LYS A 211 -7.19 -24.97 -19.88
N GLY A 212 -8.24 -25.77 -20.06
CA GLY A 212 -8.17 -27.20 -20.27
C GLY A 212 -7.41 -27.64 -21.51
N ASP A 213 -7.01 -28.90 -21.44
CA ASP A 213 -6.60 -29.72 -22.58
C ASP A 213 -7.60 -29.53 -23.73
N VAL A 214 -7.15 -28.86 -24.77
CA VAL A 214 -7.75 -28.99 -26.09
C VAL A 214 -7.51 -30.43 -26.51
N ARG A 215 -8.56 -31.26 -26.43
CA ARG A 215 -8.59 -32.55 -27.11
C ARG A 215 -8.39 -32.28 -28.60
N LEU A 216 -7.19 -32.59 -29.11
CA LEU A 216 -6.96 -32.75 -30.54
C LEU A 216 -7.88 -33.88 -31.01
N GLY A 217 -8.90 -33.52 -31.78
CA GLY A 217 -9.85 -34.45 -32.38
C GLY A 217 -9.13 -35.45 -33.28
N ALA A 218 -9.50 -36.72 -33.12
CA ALA A 218 -9.07 -37.80 -33.99
C ALA A 218 -9.46 -37.53 -35.45
N ALA A 219 -8.55 -37.86 -36.37
CA ALA A 219 -8.79 -37.83 -37.80
C ALA A 219 -9.89 -38.84 -38.21
N PRO A 220 -10.73 -38.53 -39.22
CA PRO A 220 -11.73 -39.47 -39.70
C PRO A 220 -11.09 -40.61 -40.51
N PRO A 221 -11.66 -41.82 -40.51
CA PRO A 221 -11.13 -42.95 -41.27
C PRO A 221 -11.36 -42.79 -42.78
N THR A 222 -10.36 -43.21 -43.55
CA THR A 222 -10.34 -43.33 -44.99
C THR A 222 -11.39 -44.33 -45.49
N ALA A 223 -12.20 -43.90 -46.47
CA ALA A 223 -13.17 -44.76 -47.13
C ALA A 223 -12.48 -45.67 -48.17
N THR A 224 -12.50 -46.98 -47.94
CA THR A 224 -12.14 -48.01 -48.93
C THR A 224 -13.29 -48.15 -49.93
N GLN A 225 -13.07 -47.77 -51.19
CA GLN A 225 -13.95 -48.08 -52.32
C GLN A 225 -13.92 -49.58 -52.60
N ASN A 226 -15.05 -50.26 -52.37
CA ASN A 226 -15.32 -51.59 -52.94
C ASN A 226 -16.19 -51.43 -54.20
N HIS A 227 -15.56 -51.53 -55.38
CA HIS A 227 -16.29 -51.76 -56.63
C HIS A 227 -16.81 -53.20 -56.65
N ARG A 228 -18.10 -53.39 -56.35
CA ARG A 228 -18.83 -54.60 -56.75
C ARG A 228 -19.59 -54.34 -58.03
N ALA A 229 -19.16 -55.05 -59.07
CA ALA A 229 -19.86 -55.21 -60.33
C ALA A 229 -21.29 -55.74 -60.11
N ARG A 230 -22.25 -55.17 -60.85
CA ARG A 230 -23.52 -55.82 -61.17
C ARG A 230 -23.71 -55.76 -62.69
N ARG A 231 -23.52 -56.91 -63.33
CA ARG A 231 -24.22 -57.30 -64.56
C ARG A 231 -25.69 -57.53 -64.21
N ILE A 232 -26.63 -56.97 -64.97
CA ILE A 232 -27.91 -57.62 -65.31
C ILE A 232 -28.38 -57.04 -66.66
N ALA A 233 -28.71 -57.96 -67.59
CA ALA A 233 -29.58 -57.89 -68.77
C ALA A 233 -29.46 -56.70 -69.74
#